data_AF-A0A2V1DWV5-F1
#
_entry.id   AF-A0A2V1DWV5-F1
#
_cell.length_a   1.000
_cell.length_b   1.000
_cell.length_c   1.000
_cell.angle_alpha   90.00
_cell.angle_beta   90.00
_cell.angle_gamma   90.00
#
_symmetry.space_group_name_H-M   'P 1'
#
loop_
_entity.id
_entity.type
_entity.pdbx_description
1 polymer ?
#
loop_
_entity_poly.entity_id
_entity_poly.type
_entity_poly.pdbx_seq_one_letter_code
_entity_poly.pdbx_strand_id
1 'polypeptide(L)'
;MNMHELDEGRYRLFSFPQQSGQHKFNNLQSVDILKVSTCTLAFSFPIALQFIMVATIYHVLVLGSMTTGVVSAVLGSTKFDLVPPVATAVDRAENPCPQKNAAGQSIITTWDKAQYLCEDDTNYQSGDITGIVAYTLQDCADACATFAMFNGRCDSFTHDADVARSYQINNGANCWLKNFGLTDGKNIDYNGSSAKLIRRA
;
A
#
# COMPACT_ATOMS: atom_id res chain seq x y z
N MET A 1 3.71 43.83 35.96
CA MET A 1 4.33 42.76 35.16
C MET A 1 3.18 41.84 34.79
N ASN A 2 2.54 42.13 33.66
CA ASN A 2 1.21 41.60 33.33
C ASN A 2 1.35 40.36 32.44
N MET A 3 0.73 39.28 32.89
CA MET A 3 0.50 38.05 32.13
C MET A 3 -0.49 38.36 31.01
N HIS A 4 -0.08 38.13 29.76
CA HIS A 4 -0.99 38.07 28.62
C HIS A 4 -1.58 36.66 28.50
N GLU A 5 -2.84 36.58 28.88
CA GLU A 5 -3.95 35.84 28.25
C GLU A 5 -3.59 35.11 26.94
N LEU A 6 -3.61 33.78 26.95
CA LEU A 6 -3.58 32.94 25.76
C LEU A 6 -5.02 32.65 25.36
N ASP A 7 -5.38 33.18 24.19
CA ASP A 7 -6.68 33.12 23.54
C ASP A 7 -6.96 31.68 23.07
N GLU A 8 -8.02 31.09 23.63
CA GLU A 8 -8.59 29.82 23.18
C GLU A 8 -9.45 30.05 21.93
N GLY A 9 -9.24 29.25 20.90
CA GLY A 9 -10.35 28.86 20.02
C GLY A 9 -10.37 29.50 18.63
N ARG A 10 -9.82 28.78 17.66
CA ARG A 10 -10.47 28.57 16.36
C ARG A 10 -9.78 27.48 15.53
N TYR A 11 -10.02 26.21 15.88
CA TYR A 11 -9.83 25.13 14.91
C TYR A 11 -10.97 25.23 13.89
N ARG A 12 -10.68 25.72 12.68
CA ARG A 12 -11.59 25.60 11.55
C ARG A 12 -11.58 24.13 11.12
N LEU A 13 -12.64 23.40 11.42
CA LEU A 13 -12.93 22.14 10.73
C LEU A 13 -13.10 22.45 9.24
N PHE A 14 -12.13 22.03 8.43
CA PHE A 14 -12.34 21.89 7.00
C PHE A 14 -13.22 20.66 6.80
N SER A 15 -14.52 20.89 6.61
CA SER A 15 -15.43 19.86 6.11
C SER A 15 -15.11 19.62 4.64
N PHE A 16 -14.52 18.47 4.33
CA PHE A 16 -14.47 18.00 2.95
C PHE A 16 -15.89 17.67 2.49
N PRO A 17 -16.33 18.14 1.31
CA PRO A 17 -17.62 17.72 0.78
C PRO A 17 -17.55 16.22 0.46
N GLN A 18 -18.28 15.45 1.24
CA GLN A 18 -18.57 14.04 0.96
C GLN A 18 -19.38 13.99 -0.35
N GLN A 19 -18.71 13.74 -1.47
CA GLN A 19 -19.40 13.49 -2.74
C GLN A 19 -20.13 12.14 -2.63
N SER A 20 -21.42 12.18 -2.28
CA SER A 20 -22.31 11.03 -2.39
C SER A 20 -22.64 10.79 -3.86
N GLY A 21 -21.71 10.18 -4.60
CA GLY A 21 -21.98 9.64 -5.92
C GLY A 21 -22.71 8.30 -5.79
N GLN A 22 -24.05 8.32 -5.76
CA GLN A 22 -24.83 7.12 -6.03
C GLN A 22 -24.65 6.72 -7.50
N HIS A 23 -23.70 5.83 -7.77
CA HIS A 23 -23.60 5.17 -9.07
C HIS A 23 -24.71 4.10 -9.18
N LYS A 24 -25.75 4.43 -9.95
CA LYS A 24 -26.68 3.48 -10.56
C LYS A 24 -25.88 2.50 -11.43
N PHE A 25 -25.71 1.26 -10.98
CA PHE A 25 -25.26 0.16 -11.83
C PHE A 25 -26.47 -0.36 -12.63
N ASN A 26 -26.71 0.25 -13.79
CA ASN A 26 -27.54 -0.33 -14.83
C ASN A 26 -26.64 -0.81 -15.97
N ASN A 27 -27.00 -1.96 -16.55
CA ASN A 27 -26.38 -2.69 -17.67
C ASN A 27 -25.21 -3.62 -17.31
N LEU A 28 -25.59 -4.86 -16.96
CA LEU A 28 -24.85 -6.06 -17.33
C LEU A 28 -24.82 -6.16 -18.86
N GLN A 29 -23.70 -5.78 -19.47
CA GLN A 29 -23.35 -6.28 -20.79
C GLN A 29 -22.37 -7.44 -20.64
N SER A 30 -22.69 -8.51 -21.35
CA SER A 30 -21.95 -9.76 -21.58
C SER A 30 -20.44 -9.56 -21.55
N VAL A 31 -19.77 -10.24 -20.62
CA VAL A 31 -18.31 -10.37 -20.62
C VAL A 31 -17.93 -11.40 -21.68
N ASP A 32 -17.36 -10.92 -22.78
CA ASP A 32 -16.71 -11.78 -23.75
C ASP A 32 -15.50 -12.47 -23.11
N ILE A 33 -15.51 -13.80 -23.20
CA ILE A 33 -14.49 -14.70 -22.69
C ILE A 33 -13.17 -14.40 -23.40
N LEU A 34 -12.20 -13.94 -22.61
CA LEU A 34 -10.83 -13.67 -23.01
C LEU A 34 -10.23 -14.91 -23.72
N LYS A 35 -9.87 -14.77 -24.99
CA LYS A 35 -9.02 -15.74 -25.71
C LYS A 35 -7.64 -15.76 -25.06
N VAL A 36 -7.35 -16.83 -24.33
CA VAL A 36 -6.00 -17.13 -23.83
C VAL A 36 -5.12 -17.48 -25.04
N SER A 37 -4.33 -16.50 -25.48
CA SER A 37 -3.30 -16.69 -26.50
C SER A 37 -2.07 -17.28 -25.83
N THR A 38 -1.84 -18.57 -26.07
CA THR A 38 -0.65 -19.30 -25.62
C THR A 38 0.57 -18.81 -26.39
N CYS A 39 1.39 -18.00 -25.73
CA CYS A 39 2.68 -17.56 -26.28
C CYS A 39 3.69 -18.72 -26.13
N THR A 40 3.93 -19.44 -27.23
CA THR A 40 4.92 -20.52 -27.28
C THR A 40 6.28 -19.88 -27.54
N LEU A 41 7.11 -19.73 -26.51
CA LEU A 41 8.50 -19.32 -26.67
C LEU A 41 9.31 -20.49 -27.22
N ALA A 42 9.68 -20.38 -28.49
CA ALA A 42 10.61 -21.29 -29.14
C ALA A 42 12.04 -20.97 -28.67
N PHE A 43 12.55 -21.75 -27.72
CA PHE A 43 13.97 -21.76 -27.38
C PHE A 43 14.71 -22.70 -28.35
N SER A 44 15.39 -22.10 -29.32
CA SER A 44 16.38 -22.78 -30.16
C SER A 44 17.69 -22.92 -29.37
N PHE A 45 17.87 -24.05 -28.70
CA PHE A 45 19.16 -24.43 -28.12
C PHE A 45 19.97 -25.19 -29.18
N PRO A 46 21.22 -24.78 -29.50
CA PRO A 46 22.09 -25.57 -30.34
C PRO A 46 22.53 -26.84 -29.60
N ILE A 47 22.49 -27.93 -30.37
CA ILE A 47 22.70 -29.31 -29.98
C ILE A 47 24.20 -29.56 -29.80
N ALA A 48 24.62 -29.98 -28.59
CA ALA A 48 25.82 -30.79 -28.41
C ALA A 48 25.77 -31.54 -27.07
N LEU A 49 25.26 -32.78 -27.13
CA LEU A 49 25.89 -33.99 -26.59
C LEU A 49 26.45 -33.95 -25.15
N GLN A 50 25.80 -34.63 -24.19
CA GLN A 50 26.25 -35.94 -23.66
C GLN A 50 25.44 -36.40 -22.41
N PHE A 51 24.74 -37.52 -22.61
CA PHE A 51 24.58 -38.70 -21.74
C PHE A 51 23.97 -38.64 -20.31
N ILE A 52 22.84 -39.37 -20.19
CA ILE A 52 22.52 -40.42 -19.19
C ILE A 52 22.32 -39.98 -17.72
N MET A 53 21.05 -39.92 -17.30
CA MET A 53 20.49 -40.99 -16.47
C MET A 53 18.96 -40.96 -16.48
N VAL A 54 18.41 -42.04 -17.02
CA VAL A 54 17.02 -42.46 -16.93
C VAL A 54 16.81 -43.07 -15.54
N ALA A 55 15.83 -42.58 -14.79
CA ALA A 55 15.23 -43.34 -13.68
C ALA A 55 13.76 -42.93 -13.50
N THR A 56 12.93 -43.55 -14.34
CA THR A 56 11.59 -44.07 -14.03
C THR A 56 11.21 -44.10 -12.54
N ILE A 57 10.14 -43.40 -12.14
CA ILE A 57 9.28 -43.83 -11.03
C ILE A 57 7.80 -43.72 -11.45
N TYR A 58 7.31 -44.87 -11.88
CA TYR A 58 6.01 -45.50 -11.63
C TYR A 58 4.73 -44.67 -11.57
N HIS A 59 3.88 -44.96 -12.57
CA HIS A 59 2.44 -45.04 -12.47
C HIS A 59 1.96 -45.68 -11.16
N VAL A 60 1.08 -44.98 -10.46
CA VAL A 60 0.05 -45.60 -9.63
C VAL A 60 -1.29 -45.05 -10.09
N LEU A 61 -1.88 -45.77 -11.03
CA LEU A 61 -3.27 -45.64 -11.47
C LEU A 61 -4.12 -46.44 -10.46
N VAL A 62 -4.71 -45.77 -9.46
CA VAL A 62 -5.74 -46.40 -8.63
C VAL A 62 -7.10 -45.99 -9.17
N LEU A 63 -7.69 -46.93 -9.92
CA LEU A 63 -9.11 -47.00 -10.21
C LEU A 63 -9.84 -47.31 -8.90
N GLY A 64 -10.47 -46.29 -8.32
CA GLY A 64 -11.41 -46.42 -7.22
C GLY A 64 -12.75 -45.81 -7.63
N SER A 65 -13.56 -46.57 -8.36
CA SER A 65 -14.97 -46.25 -8.60
C SER A 65 -15.75 -46.41 -7.29
N MET A 66 -16.07 -45.29 -6.65
CA MET A 66 -17.11 -45.19 -5.61
C MET A 66 -18.16 -44.20 -6.10
N THR A 67 -19.28 -44.76 -6.56
CA THR A 67 -20.54 -44.06 -6.73
C THR A 67 -21.09 -43.68 -5.36
N THR A 68 -20.95 -42.42 -4.97
CA THR A 68 -21.70 -41.83 -3.86
C THR A 68 -22.26 -40.50 -4.33
N GLY A 69 -23.58 -40.38 -4.20
CA GLY A 69 -24.39 -39.32 -4.80
C GLY A 69 -23.87 -37.92 -4.55
N VAL A 70 -23.92 -37.12 -5.61
CA VAL A 70 -23.91 -35.66 -5.50
C VAL A 70 -25.17 -35.24 -4.77
N VAL A 71 -25.11 -35.18 -3.44
CA VAL A 71 -26.02 -34.34 -2.69
C VAL A 71 -25.57 -32.92 -3.02
N SER A 72 -26.26 -32.27 -3.97
CA SER A 72 -26.20 -30.82 -4.09
C SER A 72 -26.77 -30.25 -2.80
N ALA A 73 -25.92 -30.15 -1.78
CA ALA A 73 -26.18 -29.26 -0.66
C ALA A 73 -26.26 -27.88 -1.29
N VAL A 74 -27.48 -27.36 -1.40
CA VAL A 74 -27.70 -25.93 -1.48
C VAL A 74 -27.14 -25.38 -0.17
N LEU A 75 -25.83 -25.14 -0.16
CA LEU A 75 -25.20 -24.29 0.83
C LEU A 75 -25.85 -22.95 0.58
N GLY A 76 -26.92 -22.68 1.35
CA GLY A 76 -27.45 -21.35 1.48
C GLY A 76 -26.26 -20.46 1.73
N SER A 77 -25.96 -19.61 0.75
CA SER A 77 -24.95 -18.57 0.85
C SER A 77 -25.47 -17.58 1.89
N THR A 78 -25.40 -17.98 3.16
CA THR A 78 -25.42 -17.04 4.26
C THR A 78 -24.12 -16.30 4.07
N LYS A 79 -24.20 -15.11 3.46
CA LYS A 79 -23.16 -14.09 3.61
C LYS A 79 -22.85 -14.05 5.09
N PHE A 80 -21.77 -14.68 5.50
CA PHE A 80 -21.14 -14.32 6.74
C PHE A 80 -20.58 -12.95 6.45
N ASP A 81 -21.30 -11.92 6.91
CA ASP A 81 -20.72 -10.60 7.06
C ASP A 81 -19.58 -10.77 8.06
N LEU A 82 -18.40 -11.11 7.52
CA LEU A 82 -17.14 -11.09 8.23
C LEU A 82 -16.88 -9.62 8.55
N VAL A 83 -17.47 -9.15 9.65
CA VAL A 83 -17.11 -7.89 10.25
C VAL A 83 -15.80 -8.16 10.98
N PRO A 84 -14.65 -7.67 10.48
CA PRO A 84 -13.40 -7.81 11.23
C PRO A 84 -13.60 -7.18 12.61
N PRO A 85 -13.07 -7.81 13.67
CA PRO A 85 -13.13 -7.20 15.00
C PRO A 85 -12.54 -5.80 14.92
N VAL A 86 -13.25 -4.83 15.50
CA VAL A 86 -12.75 -3.45 15.61
C VAL A 86 -11.44 -3.52 16.38
N ALA A 87 -10.35 -3.03 15.77
CA ALA A 87 -9.06 -2.98 16.44
C ALA A 87 -9.19 -2.13 17.71
N THR A 88 -9.22 -2.77 18.88
CA THR A 88 -9.44 -2.11 20.17
C THR A 88 -8.24 -1.28 20.62
N ALA A 89 -7.07 -1.56 20.07
CA ALA A 89 -5.87 -0.73 20.16
C ALA A 89 -5.00 -1.08 18.94
N VAL A 90 -4.76 -0.10 18.07
CA VAL A 90 -3.64 -0.21 17.13
C VAL A 90 -2.46 0.39 17.87
N ASP A 91 -1.47 -0.44 18.21
CA ASP A 91 -0.25 0.05 18.83
C ASP A 91 0.35 1.15 17.94
N ARG A 92 0.81 2.23 18.57
CA ARG A 92 1.50 3.33 17.88
C ARG A 92 2.72 2.73 17.19
N ALA A 93 2.75 2.75 15.87
CA ALA A 93 3.88 2.26 15.12
C ALA A 93 5.05 3.22 15.36
N GLU A 94 6.14 2.74 15.96
CA GLU A 94 7.36 3.55 16.04
C GLU A 94 7.79 3.93 14.63
N ASN A 95 7.91 5.23 14.38
CA ASN A 95 8.18 5.76 13.06
C ASN A 95 9.43 6.66 12.96
N PRO A 96 10.54 6.36 13.66
CA PRO A 96 11.73 7.18 13.55
C PRO A 96 12.34 7.04 12.16
N CYS A 97 12.84 8.14 11.61
CA CYS A 97 13.74 8.10 10.47
C CYS A 97 14.96 7.21 10.78
N PRO A 98 15.57 6.58 9.76
CA PRO A 98 16.81 5.83 9.95
C PRO A 98 17.91 6.69 10.59
N GLN A 99 18.87 6.05 11.25
CA GLN A 99 20.03 6.74 11.82
C GLN A 99 20.75 7.57 10.76
N LYS A 100 21.14 8.79 11.14
CA LYS A 100 21.84 9.71 10.25
C LYS A 100 23.19 9.13 9.83
N ASN A 101 23.50 9.24 8.54
CA ASN A 101 24.80 8.86 8.00
C ASN A 101 25.91 9.88 8.40
N ALA A 102 27.14 9.65 7.94
CA ALA A 102 28.27 10.56 8.21
C ALA A 102 28.08 12.00 7.68
N ALA A 103 27.17 12.20 6.71
CA ALA A 103 26.78 13.51 6.20
C ALA A 103 25.61 14.14 6.98
N GLY A 104 25.16 13.51 8.07
CA GLY A 104 24.04 13.99 8.89
C GLY A 104 22.66 13.76 8.27
N GLN A 105 22.55 12.90 7.25
CA GLN A 105 21.30 12.64 6.52
C GLN A 105 20.70 11.29 6.91
N SER A 106 19.39 11.26 7.15
CA SER A 106 18.62 10.03 7.32
C SER A 106 18.07 9.60 5.98
N ILE A 107 18.54 8.47 5.44
CA ILE A 107 18.18 8.02 4.10
C ILE A 107 17.39 6.71 4.18
N ILE A 108 16.24 6.68 3.50
CA ILE A 108 15.48 5.47 3.23
C ILE A 108 15.78 5.02 1.81
N THR A 109 16.10 3.74 1.62
CA THR A 109 16.31 3.15 0.30
C THR A 109 15.18 2.18 0.01
N THR A 110 14.51 2.34 -1.11
CA THR A 110 13.37 1.52 -1.53
C THR A 110 13.83 0.31 -2.34
N TRP A 111 12.91 -0.62 -2.59
CA TRP A 111 13.17 -1.86 -3.34
C TRP A 111 13.72 -1.63 -4.76
N ASP A 112 13.38 -0.51 -5.40
CA ASP A 112 13.86 -0.11 -6.71
C ASP A 112 15.21 0.63 -6.66
N LYS A 113 15.80 0.83 -5.47
CA LYS A 113 17.01 1.63 -5.20
C LYS A 113 16.82 3.14 -5.27
N ALA A 114 15.58 3.64 -5.32
CA ALA A 114 15.36 5.06 -5.08
C ALA A 114 15.73 5.42 -3.63
N GLN A 115 16.19 6.66 -3.43
CA GLN A 115 16.61 7.16 -2.13
C GLN A 115 15.78 8.38 -1.74
N TYR A 116 15.27 8.34 -0.51
CA TYR A 116 14.48 9.40 0.08
C TYR A 116 15.21 9.97 1.30
N LEU A 117 15.31 11.30 1.38
CA LEU A 117 15.77 12.00 2.57
C LEU A 117 14.62 12.11 3.55
N CYS A 118 14.78 11.50 4.72
CA CYS A 118 13.80 11.44 5.78
C CYS A 118 14.01 12.57 6.80
N GLU A 119 12.90 13.15 7.23
CA GLU A 119 12.82 14.18 8.26
C GLU A 119 11.83 13.74 9.35
N ASP A 120 12.32 13.60 10.59
CA ASP A 120 11.50 13.36 11.77
C ASP A 120 10.63 14.59 12.10
N ASP A 121 9.57 14.35 12.86
CA ASP A 121 8.64 15.37 13.36
C ASP A 121 8.13 16.32 12.26
N THR A 122 7.96 15.81 11.04
CA THR A 122 7.69 16.61 9.85
C THR A 122 6.49 16.06 9.09
N ASN A 123 5.60 16.96 8.70
CA ASN A 123 4.55 16.70 7.72
C ASN A 123 4.69 17.65 6.52
N TYR A 124 4.76 17.09 5.31
CA TYR A 124 4.64 17.88 4.07
C TYR A 124 3.18 18.23 3.80
N GLN A 125 2.88 19.53 3.70
CA GLN A 125 1.51 20.04 3.56
C GLN A 125 1.03 19.92 2.12
N SER A 126 -0.23 19.49 1.93
CA SER A 126 -0.86 19.32 0.61
C SER A 126 -0.14 18.29 -0.28
N GLY A 127 -0.45 18.29 -1.58
CA GLY A 127 0.18 17.41 -2.57
C GLY A 127 -0.23 15.94 -2.49
N ASP A 128 -1.29 15.60 -1.76
CA ASP A 128 -1.76 14.23 -1.58
C ASP A 128 -2.23 13.60 -2.90
N ILE A 129 -1.66 12.47 -3.24
CA ILE A 129 -2.03 11.66 -4.39
C ILE A 129 -3.02 10.58 -3.96
N THR A 130 -2.67 9.85 -2.90
CA THR A 130 -3.46 8.78 -2.31
C THR A 130 -2.98 8.50 -0.88
N GLY A 131 -3.83 7.88 -0.08
CA GLY A 131 -3.52 7.43 1.28
C GLY A 131 -3.59 5.91 1.37
N ILE A 132 -2.65 5.31 2.09
CA ILE A 132 -2.65 3.89 2.43
C ILE A 132 -2.42 3.69 3.93
N VAL A 133 -2.78 2.50 4.42
CA VAL A 133 -2.31 2.05 5.73
C VAL A 133 -0.95 1.39 5.55
N ALA A 134 0.05 1.89 6.27
CA ALA A 134 1.41 1.37 6.30
C ALA A 134 1.78 1.07 7.76
N TYR A 135 2.50 -0.02 7.98
CA TYR A 135 2.94 -0.42 9.33
C TYR A 135 4.31 0.14 9.66
N THR A 136 5.11 0.47 8.65
CA THR A 136 6.44 1.04 8.79
C THR A 136 6.67 2.19 7.80
N LEU A 137 7.64 3.03 8.13
CA LEU A 137 8.12 4.07 7.21
C LEU A 137 8.64 3.48 5.88
N GLN A 138 9.21 2.27 5.94
CA GLN A 138 9.71 1.56 4.77
C GLN A 138 8.56 1.14 3.85
N ASP A 139 7.45 0.62 4.40
CA ASP A 139 6.26 0.27 3.61
C ASP A 139 5.72 1.50 2.86
N CYS A 140 5.71 2.66 3.53
CA CYS A 140 5.28 3.91 2.94
C CYS A 140 6.19 4.37 1.80
N ALA A 141 7.52 4.25 1.99
CA ALA A 141 8.51 4.55 0.97
C ALA A 141 8.39 3.62 -0.24
N ASP A 142 8.26 2.31 -0.01
CA ASP A 142 8.13 1.31 -1.06
C ASP A 142 6.81 1.46 -1.83
N ALA A 143 5.72 1.86 -1.16
CA ALA A 143 4.49 2.23 -1.81
C ALA A 143 4.64 3.47 -2.69
N CYS A 144 5.37 4.49 -2.23
CA CYS A 144 5.67 5.67 -3.05
C CYS A 144 6.49 5.29 -4.29
N ALA A 145 7.54 4.50 -4.13
CA ALA A 145 8.36 4.02 -5.24
C ALA A 145 7.54 3.20 -6.25
N THR A 146 6.70 2.30 -5.77
CA THR A 146 5.77 1.51 -6.59
C THR A 146 4.80 2.42 -7.34
N PHE A 147 4.18 3.38 -6.66
CA PHE A 147 3.26 4.31 -7.28
C PHE A 147 3.98 5.17 -8.34
N ALA A 148 5.20 5.62 -8.05
CA ALA A 148 6.03 6.38 -8.99
C ALA A 148 6.37 5.56 -10.24
N MET A 149 6.68 4.27 -10.09
CA MET A 149 6.96 3.38 -11.21
C MET A 149 5.74 3.21 -12.14
N PHE A 150 4.54 3.04 -11.58
CA PHE A 150 3.34 2.76 -12.40
C PHE A 150 2.57 4.01 -12.84
N ASN A 151 2.65 5.11 -12.10
CA ASN A 151 1.86 6.33 -12.35
C ASN A 151 2.70 7.60 -12.53
N GLY A 152 4.00 7.56 -12.24
CA GLY A 152 4.94 8.66 -12.47
C GLY A 152 4.84 9.85 -11.51
N ARG A 153 4.11 9.75 -10.39
CA ARG A 153 3.68 10.95 -9.64
C ARG A 153 4.12 11.05 -8.17
N CYS A 154 4.67 9.99 -7.57
CA CYS A 154 5.12 10.04 -6.17
C CYS A 154 6.61 10.37 -6.07
N ASP A 155 6.94 11.44 -5.36
CA ASP A 155 8.32 11.86 -5.06
C ASP A 155 8.49 12.28 -3.59
N SER A 156 7.44 12.12 -2.78
CA SER A 156 7.50 12.31 -1.33
C SER A 156 6.36 11.57 -0.64
N PHE A 157 6.45 11.45 0.68
CA PHE A 157 5.36 10.91 1.50
C PHE A 157 5.43 11.49 2.92
N THR A 158 4.29 11.46 3.62
CA THR A 158 4.21 11.63 5.09
C THR A 158 3.65 10.35 5.69
N HIS A 159 4.30 9.80 6.71
CA HIS A 159 3.80 8.69 7.51
C HIS A 159 3.51 9.15 8.94
N ASP A 160 2.28 8.95 9.39
CA ASP A 160 1.83 9.16 10.75
C ASP A 160 1.94 7.84 11.55
N ALA A 161 2.60 7.91 12.70
CA ALA A 161 2.74 6.80 13.64
C ALA A 161 1.39 6.36 14.26
N ASP A 162 0.41 7.26 14.30
CA ASP A 162 -0.87 7.05 14.98
C ASP A 162 -1.98 6.69 13.99
N VAL A 163 -1.99 5.42 13.59
CA VAL A 163 -3.05 4.84 12.75
C VAL A 163 -4.42 4.97 13.43
N ALA A 164 -4.49 4.76 14.75
CA ALA A 164 -5.75 4.84 15.49
C ALA A 164 -6.36 6.25 15.41
N ARG A 165 -5.56 7.30 15.62
CA ARG A 165 -5.96 8.70 15.40
C ARG A 165 -6.44 8.92 13.98
N SER A 166 -5.71 8.41 12.99
CA SER A 166 -6.07 8.54 11.58
C SER A 166 -7.46 7.98 11.26
N TYR A 167 -7.87 6.88 11.91
CA TYR A 167 -9.23 6.36 11.80
C TYR A 167 -10.26 7.18 12.58
N GLN A 168 -9.91 7.68 13.78
CA GLN A 168 -10.82 8.50 14.59
C GLN A 168 -11.21 9.82 13.91
N ILE A 169 -10.30 10.41 13.14
CA ILE A 169 -10.56 11.66 12.39
C ILE A 169 -11.10 11.42 10.97
N ASN A 170 -11.50 10.19 10.63
CA ASN A 170 -12.03 9.79 9.32
C ASN A 170 -11.05 10.00 8.14
N ASN A 171 -9.75 9.96 8.39
CA ASN A 171 -8.73 10.02 7.34
C ASN A 171 -8.52 8.66 6.67
N GLY A 172 -8.60 7.57 7.45
CA GLY A 172 -8.55 6.18 6.94
C GLY A 172 -7.20 5.71 6.39
N ALA A 173 -6.16 6.53 6.50
CA ALA A 173 -4.80 6.24 6.07
C ALA A 173 -3.80 6.96 7.00
N ASN A 174 -2.63 6.35 7.19
CA ASN A 174 -1.52 6.95 7.95
C ASN A 174 -0.30 7.22 7.07
N CYS A 175 -0.21 6.62 5.88
CA CYS A 175 0.81 6.94 4.89
C CYS A 175 0.17 7.71 3.72
N TRP A 176 0.60 8.95 3.54
CA TRP A 176 0.14 9.84 2.49
C TRP A 176 1.21 9.92 1.41
N LEU A 177 0.92 9.36 0.24
CA LEU A 177 1.78 9.47 -0.94
C LEU A 177 1.59 10.84 -1.57
N LYS A 178 2.68 11.55 -1.84
CA LYS A 178 2.65 12.96 -2.19
C LYS A 178 3.47 13.29 -3.42
N ASN A 179 3.07 14.38 -4.06
CA ASN A 179 3.85 15.12 -5.05
C ASN A 179 4.42 16.38 -4.39
N PHE A 180 5.71 16.36 -4.08
CA PHE A 180 6.45 17.41 -3.38
C PHE A 180 6.40 18.74 -4.11
N GLY A 181 6.36 18.72 -5.45
CA GLY A 181 6.22 19.93 -6.26
C GLY A 181 4.87 20.65 -6.07
N LEU A 182 3.88 19.97 -5.48
CA LEU A 182 2.56 20.50 -5.14
C LEU A 182 2.37 20.68 -3.63
N THR A 183 3.45 20.62 -2.84
CA THR A 183 3.38 20.86 -1.40
C THR A 183 3.42 22.36 -1.10
N ASP A 184 2.59 22.79 -0.15
CA ASP A 184 2.51 24.20 0.28
C ASP A 184 3.58 24.54 1.34
N GLY A 185 4.43 23.57 1.67
CA GLY A 185 5.48 23.68 2.68
C GLY A 185 5.52 22.48 3.60
N LYS A 186 6.07 22.69 4.80
CA LYS A 186 6.16 21.67 5.84
C LYS A 186 5.80 22.26 7.19
N ASN A 187 5.18 21.46 8.05
CA ASN A 187 4.94 21.80 9.45
C ASN A 187 5.53 20.74 10.37
N ILE A 188 5.68 21.13 11.63
CA ILE A 188 6.06 20.20 12.70
C ILE A 188 4.85 19.29 12.97
N ASP A 189 5.10 17.99 12.99
CA ASP A 189 4.15 16.96 13.39
C ASP A 189 4.88 15.90 14.22
N TYR A 190 4.76 15.97 15.54
CA TYR A 190 5.46 15.09 16.49
C TYR A 190 5.13 13.59 16.36
N ASN A 191 4.14 13.26 15.53
CA ASN A 191 3.76 11.88 15.22
C ASN A 191 4.10 11.51 13.77
N GLY A 192 4.54 12.47 12.97
CA GLY A 192 4.76 12.34 11.53
C GLY A 192 6.23 12.30 11.18
N SER A 193 6.59 11.41 10.27
CA SER A 193 7.89 11.44 9.57
C SER A 193 7.61 11.58 8.09
N SER A 194 8.30 12.52 7.44
CA SER A 194 8.17 12.75 6.00
C SER A 194 9.46 12.41 5.30
N ALA A 195 9.38 12.02 4.04
CA ALA A 195 10.58 11.85 3.23
C ALA A 195 10.39 12.34 1.80
N LYS A 196 11.44 12.92 1.23
CA LYS A 196 11.48 13.44 -0.14
C LYS A 196 12.51 12.68 -0.96
N LEU A 197 12.14 12.34 -2.20
CA LEU A 197 13.02 11.71 -3.18
C LEU A 197 14.23 12.61 -3.47
N ILE A 198 15.43 12.07 -3.28
CA ILE A 198 16.70 12.73 -3.62
C ILE A 198 17.40 12.07 -4.81
N ARG A 199 17.08 10.80 -5.10
CA ARG A 199 17.68 10.04 -6.20
C ARG A 199 16.73 8.95 -6.67
N ARG A 200 16.54 8.84 -7.99
CA ARG A 200 15.86 7.72 -8.65
C ARG A 200 16.83 6.56 -8.92
N ALA A 201 16.27 5.37 -9.04
CA ALA A 201 16.94 4.15 -9.48
C ALA A 201 17.75 4.32 -10.77
#